data_AF-A0A940L1I9-F1
#
_entry.id   AF-A0A940L1I9-F1
#
_cell.length_a   1.000
_cell.length_b   1.000
_cell.length_c   1.000
_cell.angle_alpha   90.00
_cell.angle_beta   90.00
_cell.angle_gamma   90.00
#
_symmetry.space_group_name_H-M   'P 1'
#
loop_
_entity.id
_entity.type
_entity.pdbx_description
1 polymer ?
#
loop_
_entity_poly.entity_id
_entity_poly.type
_entity_poly.pdbx_seq_one_letter_code
_entity_poly.pdbx_strand_id
1 'polypeptide(L)'
;MGVGFLHGFLPQGISRDYILRPTKVRILITDETLFPKHLQNQLENELRVKFEVTVTRDWNSILAKTVASPSQDILLLPSYWAVTLKQQNLLYKISNNESELPQRIAPDFLDPETSKRSLYFFPFYWMKTGFKTTSGGSFEDFLKNKKDGTLFLLADEDLLLKHFRVWQDNGLLAAVQQKKILTLPLDQLASKEPREGAVELPLNENNPTLTVQDDLSALLIWGASIPESSDKKDLALDILTAFSTPSLQEGNLLKTPFNSTLLTVTDLSLPPQRRATHIRDLKLKGTLLIDAKNIEARKTLKEEFNLPL
;
A
#
# COMPACT_ATOMS: atom_id res chain seq x y z
N MET A 1 -38.47 9.86 -51.65
CA MET A 1 -38.01 9.40 -50.33
C MET A 1 -36.52 9.13 -50.42
N GLY A 2 -35.70 10.13 -50.10
CA GLY A 2 -34.24 10.03 -50.15
C GLY A 2 -33.70 9.73 -48.76
N VAL A 3 -32.95 8.64 -48.62
CA VAL A 3 -32.24 8.30 -47.38
C VAL A 3 -30.86 8.94 -47.49
N GLY A 4 -30.65 10.02 -46.75
CA GLY A 4 -29.37 10.71 -46.68
C GLY A 4 -28.38 9.92 -45.82
N PHE A 5 -27.33 9.39 -46.45
CA PHE A 5 -26.13 8.94 -45.75
C PHE A 5 -25.33 10.16 -45.29
N LEU A 6 -25.37 10.43 -43.98
CA LEU A 6 -24.44 11.34 -43.31
C LEU A 6 -23.07 10.64 -43.19
N HIS A 7 -22.14 10.98 -44.09
CA HIS A 7 -20.72 10.76 -43.89
C HIS A 7 -20.21 11.71 -42.80
N GLY A 8 -20.19 11.24 -41.56
CA GLY A 8 -19.44 11.86 -40.48
C GLY A 8 -17.96 11.57 -40.65
N PHE A 9 -17.18 12.62 -40.93
CA PHE A 9 -15.72 12.61 -40.88
C PHE A 9 -15.26 12.18 -39.48
N LEU A 10 -14.55 11.06 -39.39
CA LEU A 10 -13.76 10.71 -38.21
C LEU A 10 -12.47 11.55 -38.23
N PRO A 11 -12.02 12.10 -37.08
CA PRO A 11 -10.68 12.67 -36.98
C PRO A 11 -9.65 11.59 -37.33
N GLN A 12 -8.67 11.96 -38.14
CA GLN A 12 -7.57 11.09 -38.54
C GLN A 12 -6.89 10.49 -37.29
N GLY A 13 -6.87 9.15 -37.19
CA GLY A 13 -6.00 8.44 -36.25
C GLY A 13 -6.61 7.26 -35.48
N ILE A 14 -7.93 7.15 -35.35
CA ILE A 14 -8.53 6.02 -34.63
C ILE A 14 -8.92 4.93 -35.63
N SER A 15 -8.01 3.97 -35.83
CA SER A 15 -8.31 2.72 -36.55
C SER A 15 -9.53 2.03 -35.91
N ARG A 16 -10.44 1.54 -36.75
CA ARG A 16 -11.62 0.73 -36.37
C ARG A 16 -11.26 -0.54 -35.58
N ASP A 17 -9.98 -0.91 -35.50
CA ASP A 17 -9.50 -2.06 -34.72
C ASP A 17 -9.51 -1.84 -33.19
N TYR A 18 -9.62 -0.59 -32.72
CA TYR A 18 -9.69 -0.27 -31.29
C TYR A 18 -10.97 -0.79 -30.60
N ILE A 19 -11.97 -1.22 -31.36
CA ILE A 19 -13.28 -1.65 -30.83
C ILE A 19 -13.32 -3.15 -30.50
N LEU A 20 -12.33 -3.96 -30.92
CA LEU A 20 -12.47 -5.42 -30.85
C LEU A 20 -11.74 -6.12 -29.69
N ARG A 21 -10.75 -5.51 -29.02
CA ARG A 21 -10.10 -6.10 -27.83
C ARG A 21 -9.69 -5.02 -26.82
N PRO A 22 -10.13 -5.10 -25.55
CA PRO A 22 -9.70 -4.17 -24.51
C PRO A 22 -8.19 -4.26 -24.30
N THR A 23 -7.54 -3.11 -24.15
CA THR A 23 -6.10 -3.02 -23.89
C THR A 23 -5.78 -3.70 -22.57
N LYS A 24 -4.83 -4.66 -22.60
CA LYS A 24 -4.34 -5.32 -21.39
C LYS A 24 -3.37 -4.41 -20.65
N VAL A 25 -3.51 -4.27 -19.33
CA VAL A 25 -2.65 -3.48 -18.46
C VAL A 25 -2.17 -4.35 -17.31
N ARG A 26 -0.86 -4.42 -17.12
CA ARG A 26 -0.21 -5.30 -16.13
C ARG A 26 0.06 -4.52 -14.86
N ILE A 27 -0.52 -5.01 -13.77
CA ILE A 27 -0.44 -4.34 -12.48
C ILE A 27 0.21 -5.31 -11.50
N LEU A 28 1.28 -4.87 -10.86
CA LEU A 28 1.87 -5.58 -9.74
C LEU A 28 1.36 -4.97 -8.45
N ILE A 29 0.86 -5.80 -7.53
CA ILE A 29 0.42 -5.38 -6.20
C ILE A 29 1.12 -6.19 -5.12
N THR A 30 1.41 -5.54 -3.99
CA THR A 30 2.03 -6.21 -2.84
C THR A 30 1.00 -6.81 -1.90
N ASP A 31 -0.25 -6.37 -1.99
CA ASP A 31 -1.36 -6.81 -1.15
C ASP A 31 -2.67 -6.74 -1.94
N GLU A 32 -3.51 -7.77 -1.83
CA GLU A 32 -4.80 -7.81 -2.53
C GLU A 32 -5.75 -6.69 -2.08
N THR A 33 -5.60 -6.21 -0.85
CA THR A 33 -6.43 -5.12 -0.29
C THR A 33 -6.19 -3.77 -0.96
N LEU A 34 -5.05 -3.57 -1.63
CA LEU A 34 -4.74 -2.33 -2.35
C LEU A 34 -5.56 -2.19 -3.64
N PHE A 35 -5.89 -3.32 -4.27
CA PHE A 35 -6.58 -3.34 -5.55
C PHE A 35 -7.55 -4.52 -5.64
N PRO A 36 -8.63 -4.53 -4.84
CA PRO A 36 -9.55 -5.66 -4.75
C PRO A 36 -10.37 -5.84 -6.04
N LYS A 37 -10.80 -7.09 -6.33
CA LYS A 37 -11.50 -7.46 -7.59
C LYS A 37 -12.70 -6.58 -7.95
N HIS A 38 -13.47 -6.11 -6.97
CA HIS A 38 -14.62 -5.24 -7.25
C HIS A 38 -14.19 -3.90 -7.85
N LEU A 39 -13.06 -3.37 -7.40
CA LEU A 39 -12.46 -2.14 -7.89
C LEU A 39 -11.84 -2.32 -9.28
N GLN A 40 -11.16 -3.45 -9.47
CA GLN A 40 -10.66 -3.87 -10.78
C GLN A 40 -11.78 -3.87 -11.80
N ASN A 41 -12.88 -4.58 -11.52
CA ASN A 41 -14.02 -4.68 -12.43
C ASN A 41 -14.65 -3.32 -12.75
N GLN A 42 -14.77 -2.43 -11.77
CA GLN A 42 -15.32 -1.09 -11.97
C GLN A 42 -14.45 -0.27 -12.94
N LEU A 43 -13.14 -0.24 -12.72
CA LEU A 43 -12.20 0.49 -13.55
C LEU A 43 -12.03 -0.14 -14.95
N GLU A 44 -12.05 -1.47 -15.06
CA GLU A 44 -12.04 -2.16 -16.36
C GLU A 44 -13.24 -1.76 -17.22
N ASN A 45 -14.42 -1.66 -16.61
CA ASN A 45 -15.64 -1.28 -17.30
C ASN A 45 -15.63 0.20 -17.71
N GLU A 46 -15.18 1.08 -16.81
CA GLU A 46 -15.10 2.53 -17.04
C GLU A 46 -14.09 2.88 -18.14
N LEU A 47 -12.89 2.29 -18.08
CA LEU A 47 -11.77 2.62 -18.97
C LEU A 47 -11.67 1.69 -20.20
N ARG A 48 -12.52 0.66 -20.28
CA ARG A 48 -12.51 -0.37 -21.34
C ARG A 48 -11.14 -1.06 -21.48
N VAL A 49 -10.52 -1.36 -20.35
CA VAL A 49 -9.23 -2.08 -20.25
C VAL A 49 -9.42 -3.47 -19.63
N LYS A 50 -8.37 -4.29 -19.64
CA LYS A 50 -8.30 -5.54 -18.88
C LYS A 50 -7.05 -5.56 -18.02
N PHE A 51 -7.20 -5.78 -16.72
CA PHE A 51 -6.08 -5.86 -15.80
C PHE A 51 -5.53 -7.28 -15.73
N GLU A 52 -4.21 -7.39 -15.85
CA GLU A 52 -3.45 -8.58 -15.52
C GLU A 52 -2.71 -8.32 -14.21
N VAL A 53 -3.31 -8.77 -13.11
CA VAL A 53 -2.82 -8.47 -11.76
C VAL A 53 -1.89 -9.57 -11.28
N THR A 54 -0.65 -9.21 -10.93
CA THR A 54 0.30 -10.07 -10.23
C THR A 54 0.40 -9.65 -8.76
N VAL A 55 0.20 -10.60 -7.83
CA VAL A 55 0.42 -10.38 -6.39
C VAL A 55 1.75 -10.96 -5.97
N THR A 56 2.65 -10.16 -5.40
CA THR A 56 3.90 -10.67 -4.81
C THR A 56 4.47 -9.70 -3.76
N ARG A 57 5.09 -10.26 -2.72
CA ARG A 57 5.90 -9.53 -1.73
C ARG A 57 7.39 -9.86 -1.82
N ASP A 58 7.79 -10.69 -2.78
CA ASP A 58 9.20 -11.03 -2.98
C ASP A 58 9.91 -9.89 -3.74
N TRP A 59 10.86 -9.25 -3.06
CA TRP A 59 11.60 -8.11 -3.61
C TRP A 59 12.28 -8.41 -4.94
N ASN A 60 12.87 -9.60 -5.08
CA ASN A 60 13.56 -9.99 -6.32
C ASN A 60 12.58 -10.11 -7.49
N SER A 61 11.40 -10.69 -7.26
CA SER A 61 10.32 -10.75 -8.23
C SER A 61 9.81 -9.37 -8.63
N ILE A 62 9.73 -8.44 -7.69
CA ILE A 62 9.30 -7.05 -7.96
C ILE A 62 10.34 -6.33 -8.82
N LEU A 63 11.61 -6.42 -8.45
CA LEU A 63 12.70 -5.84 -9.21
C LEU A 63 12.72 -6.40 -10.64
N ALA A 64 12.68 -7.73 -10.78
CA ALA A 64 12.67 -8.41 -12.08
C ALA A 64 11.48 -7.97 -12.95
N LYS A 65 10.27 -7.90 -12.39
CA LYS A 65 9.05 -7.48 -13.13
C LYS A 65 9.03 -5.98 -13.45
N THR A 66 9.75 -5.17 -12.70
CA THR A 66 9.93 -3.74 -12.97
C THR A 66 10.83 -3.53 -14.18
N VAL A 67 11.89 -4.33 -14.36
CA VAL A 67 12.85 -4.18 -15.49
C VAL A 67 12.58 -5.12 -16.68
N ALA A 68 11.66 -6.08 -16.54
CA ALA A 68 11.37 -7.07 -17.57
C ALA A 68 10.92 -6.44 -18.90
N SER A 69 11.08 -7.17 -20.00
CA SER A 69 10.42 -6.86 -21.27
C SER A 69 9.46 -8.01 -21.63
N PRO A 70 8.13 -7.78 -21.65
CA PRO A 70 7.47 -6.51 -21.39
C PRO A 70 7.29 -6.29 -19.86
N SER A 71 7.49 -5.07 -19.33
CA SER A 71 7.49 -4.78 -17.88
C SER A 71 6.09 -4.69 -17.27
N GLN A 72 5.98 -4.49 -15.96
CA GLN A 72 4.70 -4.02 -15.39
C GLN A 72 4.38 -2.60 -15.87
N ASP A 73 3.10 -2.28 -15.92
CA ASP A 73 2.60 -0.96 -16.35
C ASP A 73 2.34 -0.06 -15.12
N ILE A 74 1.86 -0.64 -14.01
CA ILE A 74 1.64 0.03 -12.72
C ILE A 74 2.16 -0.87 -11.58
N LEU A 75 2.81 -0.27 -10.59
CA LEU A 75 3.20 -0.91 -9.33
C LEU A 75 2.38 -0.30 -8.20
N LEU A 76 1.67 -1.11 -7.42
CA LEU A 76 1.03 -0.72 -6.16
C LEU A 76 1.76 -1.35 -4.98
N LEU A 77 2.59 -0.55 -4.30
CA LEU A 77 3.58 -1.05 -3.34
C LEU A 77 3.82 -0.05 -2.18
N PRO A 78 4.50 -0.49 -1.10
CA PRO A 78 4.91 0.41 -0.02
C PRO A 78 5.86 1.50 -0.50
N SER A 79 5.74 2.70 0.06
CA SER A 79 6.55 3.87 -0.29
C SER A 79 8.06 3.62 -0.24
N TYR A 80 8.55 2.92 0.78
CA TYR A 80 9.98 2.65 0.96
C TYR A 80 10.55 1.69 -0.11
N TRP A 81 9.72 0.84 -0.74
CA TRP A 81 10.11 0.09 -1.93
C TRP A 81 10.19 0.99 -3.16
N ALA A 82 9.25 1.93 -3.31
CA ALA A 82 9.30 2.94 -4.38
C ALA A 82 10.57 3.80 -4.27
N VAL A 83 10.97 4.17 -3.06
CA VAL A 83 12.21 4.92 -2.79
C VAL A 83 13.43 4.15 -3.32
N THR A 84 13.54 2.85 -3.02
CA THR A 84 14.65 2.03 -3.52
C THR A 84 14.62 1.90 -5.04
N LEU A 85 13.46 1.69 -5.66
CA LEU A 85 13.33 1.63 -7.12
C LEU A 85 13.68 2.98 -7.79
N LYS A 86 13.30 4.09 -7.18
CA LYS A 86 13.68 5.46 -7.61
C LYS A 86 15.18 5.64 -7.57
N GLN A 87 15.85 5.24 -6.47
CA GLN A 87 17.32 5.34 -6.34
C GLN A 87 18.05 4.54 -7.43
N GLN A 88 17.43 3.48 -7.94
CA GLN A 88 17.92 2.66 -9.05
C GLN A 88 17.52 3.19 -10.44
N ASN A 89 16.86 4.35 -10.53
CA ASN A 89 16.33 4.95 -11.76
C ASN A 89 15.36 4.06 -12.53
N LEU A 90 14.55 3.26 -11.83
CA LEU A 90 13.62 2.31 -12.44
C LEU A 90 12.18 2.83 -12.57
N LEU A 91 11.91 4.03 -12.06
CA LEU A 91 10.58 4.61 -12.01
C LEU A 91 10.48 5.82 -12.93
N TYR A 92 9.35 5.92 -13.62
CA TYR A 92 8.99 7.05 -14.44
C TYR A 92 8.75 8.30 -13.59
N LYS A 93 9.38 9.40 -14.00
CA LYS A 93 9.28 10.71 -13.36
C LYS A 93 8.11 11.46 -13.98
N ILE A 94 7.02 11.64 -13.22
CA ILE A 94 5.83 12.31 -13.73
C ILE A 94 5.92 13.79 -13.41
N SER A 95 5.86 14.64 -14.43
CA SER A 95 5.90 16.08 -14.22
C SER A 95 4.51 16.61 -13.80
N ASN A 96 4.47 17.70 -13.01
CA ASN A 96 3.16 18.26 -12.57
C ASN A 96 2.29 18.79 -13.73
N ASN A 97 2.86 18.97 -14.92
CA ASN A 97 2.10 19.39 -16.09
C ASN A 97 1.43 18.19 -16.80
N GLU A 98 1.89 16.97 -16.54
CA GLU A 98 1.35 15.74 -17.14
C GLU A 98 0.16 15.17 -16.35
N SER A 99 -0.02 15.56 -15.08
CA SER A 99 -1.07 14.99 -14.24
C SER A 99 -1.54 15.93 -13.12
N GLU A 100 -2.84 15.90 -12.85
CA GLU A 100 -3.46 16.53 -11.68
C GLU A 100 -3.30 15.70 -10.40
N LEU A 101 -2.85 14.44 -10.49
CA LEU A 101 -2.68 13.53 -9.36
C LEU A 101 -1.93 14.14 -8.16
N PRO A 102 -0.79 14.85 -8.33
CA PRO A 102 -0.07 15.47 -7.22
C PRO A 102 -0.94 16.46 -6.43
N GLN A 103 -1.87 17.15 -7.11
CA GLN A 103 -2.72 18.18 -6.50
C GLN A 103 -3.85 17.58 -5.65
N ARG A 104 -4.14 16.28 -5.81
CA ARG A 104 -5.17 15.57 -5.05
C ARG A 104 -4.66 15.02 -3.72
N ILE A 105 -3.34 14.93 -3.55
CA ILE A 105 -2.69 14.34 -2.38
C ILE A 105 -2.47 15.41 -1.32
N ALA A 106 -2.71 15.08 -0.05
CA ALA A 106 -2.45 16.01 1.03
C ALA A 106 -0.95 16.32 1.15
N PRO A 107 -0.57 17.60 1.36
CA PRO A 107 0.84 18.01 1.40
C PRO A 107 1.71 17.24 2.39
N ASP A 108 1.12 16.74 3.49
CA ASP A 108 1.81 15.96 4.52
C ASP A 108 2.41 14.63 4.00
N PHE A 109 1.94 14.14 2.85
CA PHE A 109 2.44 12.92 2.20
C PHE A 109 3.35 13.19 1.01
N LEU A 110 3.59 14.46 0.68
CA LEU A 110 4.46 14.86 -0.41
C LEU A 110 5.81 15.29 0.18
N ASP A 111 6.89 15.01 -0.56
CA ASP A 111 8.24 15.37 -0.14
C ASP A 111 8.35 16.92 -0.07
N PRO A 112 8.86 17.51 1.03
CA PRO A 112 9.02 18.95 1.14
C PRO A 112 9.90 19.55 0.02
N GLU A 113 10.85 18.80 -0.52
CA GLU A 113 11.69 19.23 -1.65
C GLU A 113 10.97 19.16 -3.00
N THR A 114 9.78 18.54 -3.07
CA THR A 114 8.96 18.50 -4.30
C THR A 114 8.27 19.82 -4.66
N SER A 115 8.65 20.92 -4.01
CA SER A 115 8.38 22.29 -4.48
C SER A 115 8.74 22.52 -5.96
N LYS A 116 9.53 21.62 -6.59
CA LYS A 116 9.78 21.53 -8.04
C LYS A 116 9.31 20.21 -8.69
N ARG A 117 7.99 20.03 -8.74
CA ARG A 117 7.19 19.49 -9.86
C ARG A 117 7.53 18.14 -10.51
N SER A 118 7.99 17.13 -9.77
CA SER A 118 7.85 15.76 -10.27
C SER A 118 7.74 14.69 -9.19
N LEU A 119 6.86 13.72 -9.41
CA LEU A 119 6.63 12.59 -8.52
C LEU A 119 7.00 11.26 -9.20
N TYR A 120 7.66 10.39 -8.44
CA TYR A 120 7.93 8.99 -8.81
C TYR A 120 6.94 8.02 -8.14
N PHE A 121 6.22 8.51 -7.13
CA PHE A 121 5.32 7.73 -6.30
C PHE A 121 4.12 8.60 -5.90
N PHE A 122 2.93 8.04 -6.02
CA PHE A 122 1.67 8.64 -5.61
C PHE A 122 1.14 7.92 -4.38
N PRO A 123 1.36 8.46 -3.16
CA PRO A 123 0.77 7.88 -1.97
C PRO A 123 -0.76 7.97 -2.04
N PHE A 124 -1.43 6.84 -1.87
CA PHE A 124 -2.90 6.75 -1.83
C PHE A 124 -3.42 6.37 -0.44
N TYR A 125 -2.65 5.55 0.26
CA TYR A 125 -3.08 4.94 1.50
C TYR A 125 -1.99 5.06 2.56
N TRP A 126 -2.42 5.20 3.81
CA TRP A 126 -1.54 5.08 4.97
C TRP A 126 -2.23 4.31 6.09
N MET A 127 -1.44 3.76 7.00
CA MET A 127 -1.92 3.17 8.24
C MET A 127 -0.86 3.30 9.34
N LYS A 128 -1.32 3.45 10.58
CA LYS A 128 -0.48 3.25 11.77
C LYS A 128 -0.80 1.88 12.38
N THR A 129 0.19 1.06 12.69
CA THR A 129 0.01 -0.25 13.32
C THR A 129 0.04 -0.16 14.85
N GLY A 130 -0.51 -1.19 15.51
CA GLY A 130 -0.38 -1.43 16.94
C GLY A 130 -0.69 -2.89 17.27
N PHE A 131 -0.50 -3.29 18.53
CA PHE A 131 -0.70 -4.67 18.96
C PHE A 131 -2.00 -4.85 19.74
N LYS A 132 -2.86 -5.77 19.27
CA LYS A 132 -4.07 -6.21 19.98
C LYS A 132 -3.79 -7.51 20.71
N THR A 133 -4.12 -7.58 21.99
CA THR A 133 -4.00 -8.79 22.82
C THR A 133 -5.38 -9.40 23.11
N THR A 134 -5.44 -10.70 23.38
CA THR A 134 -6.68 -11.45 23.72
C THR A 134 -7.30 -11.03 25.04
N SER A 135 -6.49 -10.60 26.01
CA SER A 135 -6.91 -10.25 27.37
C SER A 135 -7.17 -8.75 27.59
N GLY A 136 -7.01 -7.93 26.54
CA GLY A 136 -7.09 -6.47 26.65
C GLY A 136 -5.96 -5.84 27.48
N GLY A 137 -4.94 -6.63 27.85
CA GLY A 137 -3.73 -6.16 28.52
C GLY A 137 -2.72 -5.55 27.55
N SER A 138 -1.64 -4.99 28.10
CA SER A 138 -0.56 -4.43 27.29
C SER A 138 0.21 -5.53 26.53
N PHE A 139 0.97 -5.14 25.50
CA PHE A 139 1.83 -6.09 24.80
C PHE A 139 2.89 -6.70 25.71
N GLU A 140 3.44 -5.93 26.66
CA GLU A 140 4.35 -6.45 27.68
C GLU A 140 3.70 -7.50 28.58
N ASP A 141 2.43 -7.33 28.95
CA ASP A 141 1.68 -8.32 29.72
C ASP A 141 1.50 -9.61 28.93
N PHE A 142 1.21 -9.48 27.62
CA PHE A 142 1.19 -10.63 26.71
C PHE A 142 2.55 -11.34 26.67
N LEU A 143 3.68 -10.61 26.59
CA LEU A 143 5.01 -11.21 26.59
C LEU A 143 5.28 -12.01 27.88
N LYS A 144 4.80 -11.52 29.03
CA LYS A 144 4.94 -12.20 30.33
C LYS A 144 3.96 -13.39 30.50
N ASN A 145 2.84 -13.39 29.79
CA ASN A 145 1.83 -14.43 29.90
C ASN A 145 2.28 -15.74 29.22
N LYS A 146 2.40 -16.83 29.98
CA LYS A 146 2.78 -18.15 29.44
C LYS A 146 1.62 -18.89 28.75
N LYS A 147 0.37 -18.45 28.94
CA LYS A 147 -0.82 -19.08 28.33
C LYS A 147 -1.03 -18.65 26.88
N ASP A 148 -0.76 -17.38 26.57
CA ASP A 148 -0.84 -16.86 25.20
C ASP A 148 0.52 -17.02 24.51
N GLY A 149 0.60 -17.98 23.60
CA GLY A 149 1.87 -18.42 23.01
C GLY A 149 2.21 -17.80 21.66
N THR A 150 1.25 -17.22 20.94
CA THR A 150 1.44 -16.85 19.52
C THR A 150 1.43 -15.34 19.30
N LEU A 151 2.40 -14.87 18.50
CA LEU A 151 2.51 -13.49 18.03
C LEU A 151 2.33 -13.45 16.51
N PHE A 152 1.30 -12.76 16.05
CA PHE A 152 0.99 -12.58 14.63
C PHE A 152 1.49 -11.21 14.17
N LEU A 153 2.37 -11.20 13.17
CA LEU A 153 3.02 -9.99 12.64
C LEU A 153 2.69 -9.78 11.17
N LEU A 154 2.75 -8.53 10.70
CA LEU A 154 2.61 -8.24 9.27
C LEU A 154 3.79 -8.85 8.50
N ALA A 155 3.47 -9.56 7.41
CA ALA A 155 4.45 -10.20 6.54
C ALA A 155 5.21 -9.18 5.67
N ASP A 156 6.08 -8.40 6.33
CA ASP A 156 6.92 -7.35 5.77
C ASP A 156 8.31 -7.43 6.41
N GLU A 157 9.31 -7.86 5.65
CA GLU A 157 10.65 -8.16 6.20
C GLU A 157 11.35 -6.92 6.78
N ASP A 158 11.17 -5.76 6.18
CA ASP A 158 11.82 -4.52 6.62
C ASP A 158 11.20 -4.03 7.94
N LEU A 159 9.87 -4.13 8.03
CA LEU A 159 9.14 -3.86 9.27
C LEU A 159 9.53 -4.83 10.38
N LEU A 160 9.55 -6.14 10.08
CA LEU A 160 9.96 -7.17 11.03
C LEU A 160 11.38 -6.91 11.54
N LEU A 161 12.32 -6.59 10.66
CA LEU A 161 13.69 -6.28 11.07
C LEU A 161 13.74 -5.08 12.03
N LYS A 162 12.96 -4.03 11.76
CA LYS A 162 12.87 -2.85 12.64
C LYS A 162 12.28 -3.23 14.00
N HIS A 163 11.18 -3.99 14.03
CA HIS A 163 10.58 -4.48 15.27
C HIS A 163 11.58 -5.27 16.12
N PHE A 164 12.29 -6.23 15.52
CA PHE A 164 13.24 -7.07 16.26
C PHE A 164 14.42 -6.29 16.82
N ARG A 165 14.93 -5.29 16.10
CA ARG A 165 15.97 -4.39 16.60
C ARG A 165 15.48 -3.56 17.78
N VAL A 166 14.29 -2.98 17.68
CA VAL A 166 13.70 -2.22 18.80
C VAL A 166 13.44 -3.10 20.02
N TRP A 167 12.95 -4.34 19.83
CA TRP A 167 12.81 -5.29 20.93
C TRP A 167 14.14 -5.70 21.54
N GLN A 168 15.21 -5.77 20.75
CA GLN A 168 16.56 -6.02 21.27
C GLN A 168 17.04 -4.85 22.12
N ASP A 169 16.93 -3.63 21.61
CA ASP A 169 17.36 -2.39 22.29
C ASP A 169 16.60 -2.17 23.60
N ASN A 170 15.30 -2.51 23.62
CA ASN A 170 14.44 -2.41 24.81
C ASN A 170 14.56 -3.62 25.75
N GLY A 171 15.40 -4.62 25.44
CA GLY A 171 15.56 -5.83 26.27
C GLY A 171 14.36 -6.78 26.27
N LEU A 172 13.43 -6.63 25.31
CA LEU A 172 12.22 -7.44 25.16
C LEU A 172 12.41 -8.68 24.26
N LEU A 173 13.47 -8.72 23.44
CA LEU A 173 13.70 -9.75 22.43
C LEU A 173 13.62 -11.18 22.97
N ALA A 174 14.22 -11.45 24.14
CA ALA A 174 14.19 -12.78 24.74
C ALA A 174 12.77 -13.26 25.09
N ALA A 175 11.89 -12.34 25.50
CA ALA A 175 10.49 -12.66 25.77
C ALA A 175 9.69 -12.84 24.48
N VAL A 176 10.00 -12.06 23.44
CA VAL A 176 9.41 -12.22 22.10
C VAL A 176 9.77 -13.58 21.51
N GLN A 177 11.04 -14.00 21.60
CA GLN A 177 11.52 -15.28 21.06
C GLN A 177 10.96 -16.51 21.80
N GLN A 178 10.39 -16.33 23.00
CA GLN A 178 9.64 -17.39 23.68
C GLN A 178 8.24 -17.60 23.07
N LYS A 179 7.76 -16.66 22.24
CA LYS A 179 6.50 -16.78 21.52
C LYS A 179 6.71 -17.48 20.19
N LYS A 180 5.67 -18.19 19.74
CA LYS A 180 5.56 -18.66 18.36
C LYS A 180 5.22 -17.46 17.47
N ILE A 181 6.13 -17.11 16.56
CA ILE A 181 5.96 -15.98 15.66
C ILE A 181 5.39 -16.48 14.33
N LEU A 182 4.29 -15.89 13.88
CA LEU A 182 3.65 -16.17 12.60
C LEU A 182 3.47 -14.87 11.82
N THR A 183 4.00 -14.82 10.60
CA THR A 183 3.85 -13.65 9.72
C THR A 183 2.70 -13.86 8.76
N LEU A 184 1.78 -12.91 8.68
CA LEU A 184 0.59 -12.99 7.84
C LEU A 184 0.44 -11.77 6.92
N PRO A 185 -0.12 -11.95 5.71
CA PRO A 185 -0.62 -10.86 4.86
C PRO A 185 -1.62 -9.94 5.57
N LEU A 186 -1.74 -8.68 5.14
CA LEU A 186 -2.62 -7.69 5.79
C LEU A 186 -4.09 -8.08 5.73
N ASP A 187 -4.55 -8.63 4.60
CA ASP A 187 -5.90 -9.13 4.41
C ASP A 187 -6.27 -10.21 5.43
N GLN A 188 -5.32 -11.09 5.73
CA GLN A 188 -5.50 -12.13 6.73
C GLN A 188 -5.47 -11.52 8.13
N LEU A 189 -4.51 -10.67 8.46
CA LEU A 189 -4.45 -10.01 9.77
C LEU A 189 -5.73 -9.24 10.08
N ALA A 190 -6.23 -8.46 9.12
CA ALA A 190 -7.45 -7.67 9.27
C ALA A 190 -8.74 -8.49 9.27
N SER A 191 -8.69 -9.81 9.03
CA SER A 191 -9.88 -10.67 9.08
C SER A 191 -10.48 -10.71 10.49
N LYS A 192 -11.80 -10.85 10.58
CA LYS A 192 -12.54 -10.96 11.86
C LYS A 192 -12.44 -12.35 12.51
N GLU A 193 -11.55 -13.20 12.03
CA GLU A 193 -11.39 -14.55 12.57
C GLU A 193 -10.80 -14.47 13.99
N PRO A 194 -11.37 -15.21 14.97
CA PRO A 194 -10.83 -15.24 16.30
C PRO A 194 -9.42 -15.86 16.28
N ARG A 195 -8.45 -15.14 16.86
CA ARG A 195 -7.07 -15.61 17.01
C ARG A 195 -6.68 -15.62 18.48
N GLU A 196 -6.04 -16.71 18.89
CA GLU A 196 -5.43 -16.83 20.21
C GLU A 196 -4.00 -16.26 20.17
N GLY A 197 -3.81 -15.06 20.71
CA GLY A 197 -2.49 -14.42 20.80
C GLY A 197 -2.52 -12.90 20.66
N ALA A 198 -1.34 -12.32 20.48
CA ALA A 198 -1.21 -10.91 20.13
C ALA A 198 -1.10 -10.75 18.60
N VAL A 199 -1.75 -9.73 18.05
CA VAL A 199 -1.82 -9.49 16.60
C VAL A 199 -1.44 -8.05 16.30
N GLU A 200 -0.51 -7.84 15.38
CA GLU A 200 -0.23 -6.53 14.79
C GLU A 200 -1.37 -6.14 13.83
N LEU A 201 -2.02 -5.01 14.10
CA LEU A 201 -3.21 -4.56 13.37
C LEU A 201 -3.16 -3.05 13.11
N PRO A 202 -3.90 -2.56 12.08
CA PRO A 202 -4.19 -1.14 11.93
C PRO A 202 -4.86 -0.58 13.19
N LEU A 203 -4.41 0.59 13.65
CA LEU A 203 -5.12 1.37 14.65
C LEU A 203 -6.43 1.88 14.04
N ASN A 204 -7.56 1.27 14.41
CA ASN A 204 -8.89 1.74 14.07
C ASN A 204 -9.84 1.64 15.28
N GLU A 205 -10.84 2.53 15.34
CA GLU A 205 -11.75 2.68 16.49
C GLU A 205 -12.57 1.43 16.84
N ASN A 206 -12.68 0.46 15.92
CA ASN A 206 -13.37 -0.81 16.16
C ASN A 206 -12.69 -1.68 17.23
N ASN A 207 -11.55 -1.26 17.77
CA ASN A 207 -10.75 -2.01 18.74
C ASN A 207 -10.34 -1.13 19.94
N PRO A 208 -11.25 -0.83 20.88
CA PRO A 208 -10.97 -0.02 22.07
C PRO A 208 -9.93 -0.66 23.01
N THR A 209 -9.57 -1.92 22.78
CA THR A 209 -8.54 -2.66 23.53
C THR A 209 -7.14 -2.53 22.95
N LEU A 210 -6.95 -1.83 21.82
CA LEU A 210 -5.62 -1.50 21.32
C LEU A 210 -5.00 -0.45 22.25
N THR A 211 -4.03 -0.89 23.05
CA THR A 211 -3.18 0.05 23.78
C THR A 211 -2.08 0.51 22.84
N VAL A 212 -2.01 1.82 22.59
CA VAL A 212 -0.91 2.40 21.83
C VAL A 212 0.35 2.26 22.69
N GLN A 213 1.17 1.25 22.40
CA GLN A 213 2.57 1.27 22.78
C GLN A 213 3.30 1.98 21.65
N ASP A 214 3.50 3.28 21.87
CA ASP A 214 4.00 4.23 20.87
C ASP A 214 5.30 3.76 20.21
N ASP A 215 6.16 3.07 20.97
CA ASP A 215 7.47 2.51 20.59
C ASP A 215 7.41 1.24 19.72
N LEU A 216 6.25 0.61 19.61
CA LEU A 216 6.03 -0.61 18.82
C LEU A 216 5.06 -0.40 17.65
N SER A 217 4.66 0.84 17.41
CA SER A 217 3.79 1.22 16.29
C SER A 217 4.62 1.51 15.05
N ALA A 218 4.13 1.17 13.86
CA ALA A 218 4.74 1.57 12.60
C ALA A 218 3.80 2.43 11.77
N LEU A 219 4.33 3.42 11.04
CA LEU A 219 3.58 4.18 10.06
C LEU A 219 3.96 3.69 8.67
N LEU A 220 2.98 3.14 7.96
CA LEU A 220 3.17 2.53 6.64
C LEU A 220 2.34 3.28 5.61
N ILE A 221 2.91 3.49 4.43
CA ILE A 221 2.30 4.24 3.32
C ILE A 221 2.39 3.38 2.05
N TRP A 222 1.27 3.23 1.35
CA TRP A 222 1.17 2.58 0.04
C TRP A 222 0.66 3.55 -1.01
N GLY A 223 0.99 3.24 -2.24
CA GLY A 223 0.68 4.11 -3.37
C GLY A 223 1.06 3.46 -4.67
N ALA A 224 1.10 4.28 -5.72
CA ALA A 224 1.42 3.84 -7.06
C ALA A 224 2.72 4.42 -7.59
N SER A 225 3.43 3.61 -8.38
CA SER A 225 4.53 4.05 -9.24
C SER A 225 4.34 3.46 -10.64
N ILE A 226 4.86 4.16 -11.64
CA ILE A 226 4.92 3.68 -13.03
C ILE A 226 6.38 3.29 -13.32
N PRO A 227 6.66 2.06 -13.77
CA PRO A 227 8.02 1.69 -14.20
C PRO A 227 8.48 2.53 -15.39
N GLU A 228 9.76 2.89 -15.42
CA GLU A 228 10.36 3.64 -16.55
C GLU A 228 10.25 2.84 -17.87
N SER A 229 10.35 1.51 -17.79
CA SER A 229 10.24 0.61 -18.94
C SER A 229 8.80 0.39 -19.45
N SER A 230 7.78 0.92 -18.78
CA SER A 230 6.39 0.79 -19.21
C SER A 230 6.17 1.50 -20.55
N ASP A 231 5.52 0.83 -21.49
CA ASP A 231 5.11 1.38 -22.79
C ASP A 231 3.74 2.08 -22.74
N LYS A 232 3.08 2.07 -21.58
CA LYS A 232 1.70 2.57 -21.38
C LYS A 232 1.62 3.65 -20.30
N LYS A 233 2.59 4.56 -20.25
CA LYS A 233 2.68 5.60 -19.21
C LYS A 233 1.43 6.49 -19.16
N ASP A 234 0.94 6.94 -20.31
CA ASP A 234 -0.26 7.79 -20.38
C ASP A 234 -1.52 7.06 -19.90
N LEU A 235 -1.73 5.83 -20.39
CA LEU A 235 -2.85 5.00 -19.94
C LEU A 235 -2.76 4.66 -18.44
N ALA A 236 -1.54 4.43 -17.93
CA ALA A 236 -1.32 4.22 -16.51
C ALA A 236 -1.69 5.47 -15.70
N LEU A 237 -1.35 6.68 -16.15
CA LEU A 237 -1.78 7.93 -15.53
C LEU A 237 -3.31 8.10 -15.54
N ASP A 238 -3.98 7.75 -16.63
CA ASP A 238 -5.45 7.78 -16.71
C ASP A 238 -6.08 6.82 -15.71
N ILE A 239 -5.55 5.59 -15.61
CA ILE A 239 -6.01 4.60 -14.63
C ILE A 239 -5.81 5.10 -13.20
N LEU A 240 -4.64 5.66 -12.89
CA LEU A 240 -4.37 6.21 -11.55
C LEU A 240 -5.25 7.42 -11.24
N THR A 241 -5.56 8.25 -12.24
CA THR A 241 -6.47 9.39 -12.11
C THR A 241 -7.89 8.93 -11.81
N ALA A 242 -8.41 7.93 -12.53
CA ALA A 242 -9.70 7.33 -12.27
C ALA A 242 -9.74 6.62 -10.90
N PHE A 243 -8.68 5.87 -10.56
CA PHE A 243 -8.51 5.24 -9.26
C PHE A 243 -8.52 6.26 -8.11
N SER A 244 -7.97 7.47 -8.30
CA SER A 244 -7.95 8.51 -7.24
C SER A 244 -9.26 9.31 -7.08
N THR A 245 -10.33 8.96 -7.79
CA THR A 245 -11.59 9.72 -7.71
C THR A 245 -12.25 9.57 -6.33
N PRO A 246 -12.82 10.65 -5.75
CA PRO A 246 -13.39 10.61 -4.40
C PRO A 246 -14.45 9.53 -4.23
N SER A 247 -15.42 9.44 -5.14
CA SER A 247 -16.53 8.48 -5.05
C SER A 247 -16.05 7.02 -4.99
N LEU A 248 -15.02 6.69 -5.77
CA LEU A 248 -14.43 5.36 -5.80
C LEU A 248 -13.60 5.09 -4.54
N GLN A 249 -12.80 6.07 -4.11
CA GLN A 249 -11.96 5.95 -2.92
C GLN A 249 -12.79 5.86 -1.65
N GLU A 250 -13.84 6.65 -1.50
CA GLU A 250 -14.70 6.67 -0.32
C GLU A 250 -15.39 5.33 -0.12
N GLY A 251 -15.96 4.75 -1.20
CA GLY A 251 -16.55 3.43 -1.17
C GLY A 251 -15.56 2.29 -0.87
N ASN A 252 -14.30 2.42 -1.32
CA ASN A 252 -13.25 1.44 -1.06
C ASN A 252 -12.73 1.53 0.39
N LEU A 253 -12.52 2.75 0.91
CA LEU A 253 -11.98 2.99 2.26
C LEU A 253 -12.89 2.45 3.38
N LEU A 254 -14.20 2.35 3.14
CA LEU A 254 -15.13 1.71 4.08
C LEU A 254 -14.95 0.18 4.17
N LYS A 255 -14.29 -0.43 3.18
CA LYS A 255 -14.13 -1.88 3.05
C LYS A 255 -12.70 -2.37 3.30
N THR A 256 -11.74 -1.47 3.45
CA THR A 256 -10.33 -1.79 3.65
C THR A 256 -9.85 -1.33 5.03
N PRO A 257 -8.67 -1.75 5.49
CA PRO A 257 -8.07 -1.21 6.72
C PRO A 257 -7.36 0.14 6.53
N PHE A 258 -7.30 0.70 5.32
CA PHE A 258 -6.47 1.86 4.99
C PHE A 258 -7.08 3.24 5.25
N ASN A 259 -6.28 4.18 5.71
CA ASN A 259 -6.65 5.59 5.72
C ASN A 259 -6.23 6.23 4.39
N SER A 260 -6.94 7.30 3.97
CA SER A 260 -6.67 8.03 2.74
C SER A 260 -5.56 9.06 2.91
N THR A 261 -4.78 9.27 1.87
CA THR A 261 -3.85 10.41 1.71
C THR A 261 -4.46 11.54 0.89
N LEU A 262 -5.64 11.34 0.29
CA LEU A 262 -6.28 12.28 -0.62
C LEU A 262 -7.04 13.39 0.11
N LEU A 263 -6.98 14.61 -0.43
CA LEU A 263 -7.60 15.82 0.14
C LEU A 263 -9.13 15.82 0.03
N THR A 264 -9.67 15.25 -1.04
CA THR A 264 -11.08 15.38 -1.43
C THR A 264 -11.98 14.26 -0.92
N VAL A 265 -11.43 13.32 -0.15
CA VAL A 265 -12.17 12.26 0.54
C VAL A 265 -12.80 12.86 1.79
N THR A 266 -14.08 13.23 1.70
CA THR A 266 -14.79 14.07 2.69
C THR A 266 -16.17 13.54 3.08
N ASP A 267 -16.61 12.42 2.50
CA ASP A 267 -17.89 11.78 2.84
C ASP A 267 -18.09 11.66 4.36
N LEU A 268 -19.28 12.05 4.82
CA LEU A 268 -19.67 12.05 6.24
C LEU A 268 -19.76 10.63 6.82
N SER A 269 -19.97 9.62 5.99
CA SER A 269 -19.96 8.21 6.38
C SER A 269 -18.54 7.70 6.70
N LEU A 270 -17.49 8.37 6.21
CA LEU A 270 -16.12 8.05 6.57
C LEU A 270 -15.72 8.71 7.89
N PRO A 271 -15.26 7.92 8.88
CA PRO A 271 -14.71 8.46 10.11
C PRO A 271 -13.58 9.46 9.84
N PRO A 272 -13.46 10.54 10.64
CA PRO A 272 -12.42 11.55 10.46
C PRO A 272 -11.00 10.99 10.40
N GLN A 273 -10.72 9.90 11.13
CA GLN A 273 -9.40 9.26 11.19
C GLN A 273 -8.99 8.59 9.87
N ARG A 274 -9.96 8.30 9.01
CA ARG A 274 -9.73 7.74 7.66
C ARG A 274 -9.30 8.81 6.66
N ARG A 275 -9.37 10.08 7.03
CA ARG A 275 -9.06 11.22 6.16
C ARG A 275 -7.59 11.60 6.29
N ALA A 276 -7.05 12.21 5.25
CA ALA A 276 -5.65 12.59 5.19
C ALA A 276 -5.24 13.54 6.32
N THR A 277 -6.13 14.46 6.71
CA THR A 277 -5.84 15.48 7.73
C THR A 277 -5.55 14.91 9.11
N HIS A 278 -6.05 13.71 9.41
CA HIS A 278 -5.86 13.10 10.73
C HIS A 278 -4.41 12.72 11.02
N ILE A 279 -3.54 12.61 10.00
CA ILE A 279 -2.12 12.33 10.22
C ILE A 279 -1.46 13.36 11.16
N ARG A 280 -1.96 14.60 11.15
CA ARG A 280 -1.46 15.71 11.99
C ARG A 280 -1.84 15.56 13.47
N ASP A 281 -2.87 14.77 13.75
CA ASP A 281 -3.34 14.49 15.12
C ASP A 281 -2.64 13.26 15.73
N LEU A 282 -1.85 12.53 14.92
CA LEU A 282 -1.17 11.34 15.38
C LEU A 282 0.02 11.69 16.28
N LYS A 283 0.14 10.98 17.39
CA LYS A 283 1.40 10.89 18.13
C LYS A 283 2.35 10.00 17.35
N LEU A 284 3.47 10.56 16.88
CA LEU A 284 4.49 9.83 16.10
C LEU A 284 5.76 9.51 16.90
N LYS A 285 5.83 9.93 18.17
CA LYS A 285 6.96 9.60 19.04
C LYS A 285 7.05 8.08 19.16
N GLY A 286 8.23 7.50 18.95
CA GLY A 286 8.44 6.05 19.02
C GLY A 286 7.91 5.26 17.82
N THR A 287 7.21 5.90 16.88
CA THR A 287 6.69 5.21 15.69
C THR A 287 7.82 4.83 14.74
N LEU A 288 7.87 3.55 14.38
CA LEU A 288 8.80 3.00 13.41
C LEU A 288 8.50 3.55 12.01
N LEU A 289 9.54 4.09 11.39
CA LEU A 289 9.56 4.53 10.01
C LEU A 289 10.55 3.65 9.23
N ILE A 290 10.18 3.33 7.99
CA ILE A 290 10.99 2.56 7.06
C ILE A 290 11.29 3.47 5.88
N ASP A 291 12.56 3.76 5.67
CA ASP A 291 12.97 4.75 4.66
C ASP A 291 13.20 4.11 3.28
N ALA A 292 13.78 2.90 3.26
CA ALA A 292 14.12 2.17 2.06
C ALA A 292 14.10 0.65 2.29
N LYS A 293 13.99 -0.14 1.21
CA LYS A 293 14.18 -1.60 1.26
C LYS A 293 15.61 -1.93 1.71
N ASN A 294 15.72 -2.73 2.76
CA ASN A 294 16.95 -3.44 3.10
C ASN A 294 16.96 -4.82 2.41
N ILE A 295 17.84 -4.99 1.43
CA ILE A 295 17.99 -6.22 0.64
C ILE A 295 18.42 -7.40 1.52
N GLU A 296 19.13 -7.14 2.62
CA GLU A 296 19.62 -8.17 3.54
C GLU A 296 18.62 -8.52 4.65
N ALA A 297 17.45 -7.85 4.72
CA ALA A 297 16.51 -8.00 5.83
C ALA A 297 16.15 -9.46 6.13
N ARG A 298 15.81 -10.24 5.10
CA ARG A 298 15.50 -11.67 5.24
C ARG A 298 16.66 -12.47 5.82
N LYS A 299 17.88 -12.20 5.35
CA LYS A 299 19.10 -12.88 5.80
C LYS A 299 19.37 -12.54 7.26
N THR A 300 19.32 -11.26 7.63
CA THR A 300 19.50 -10.77 9.00
C THR A 300 18.45 -11.36 9.96
N LEU A 301 17.18 -11.38 9.57
CA LEU A 301 16.09 -11.98 10.36
C LEU A 301 16.32 -13.46 10.64
N LYS A 302 16.82 -14.19 9.65
CA LYS A 302 17.15 -15.61 9.80
C LYS A 302 18.40 -15.83 10.66
N GLU A 303 19.48 -15.12 10.39
CA GLU A 303 20.80 -15.37 10.97
C GLU A 303 20.97 -14.78 12.38
N GLU A 304 20.47 -13.55 12.62
CA GLU A 304 20.63 -12.86 13.91
C GLU A 304 19.47 -13.14 14.86
N PHE A 305 18.24 -13.27 14.31
CA PHE A 305 17.02 -13.36 15.12
C PHE A 305 16.34 -14.74 15.11
N ASN A 306 16.87 -15.70 14.32
CA ASN A 306 16.31 -17.05 14.16
C ASN A 306 14.84 -17.07 13.70
N LEU A 307 14.41 -16.08 12.91
CA LEU A 307 13.05 -16.01 12.37
C LEU A 307 12.99 -16.72 11.00
N PRO A 308 12.29 -17.88 10.88
CA PRO A 308 12.09 -18.51 9.58
C PRO A 308 11.01 -17.75 8.79
N LEU A 309 11.44 -17.08 7.71
CA LEU A 309 10.60 -16.36 6.74
C LEU A 309 10.47 -17.09 5.41
#